data_AF-A0A925FT74-F1
#
_entry.id   AF-A0A925FT74-F1
#
_cell.length_a   1.000
_cell.length_b   1.000
_cell.length_c   1.000
_cell.angle_alpha   90.00
_cell.angle_beta   90.00
_cell.angle_gamma   90.00
#
_symmetry.space_group_name_H-M   'P 1'
#
loop_
_entity.id
_entity.type
_entity.pdbx_description
1 polymer ?
#
loop_
_entity_poly.entity_id
_entity_poly.type
_entity_poly.pdbx_seq_one_letter_code
_entity_poly.pdbx_strand_id
1 'polypeptide(L)'
;KFDIVAKLLILGDADAPRLLAELEKTETSDEAKRYAYAAKAGIAFAPNKAKFWDDFTANKDISESWIEAAFGSFNSPRHAELTLPYLEKALAELPNLKRSRKIFFVNGWLAAFIGGQRSEQALAIVNKFLANPDLDKDLRLKILENVDLIERAVKIRGRYGKG
;
A
#
# COMPACT_ATOMS: atom_id res chain seq x y z
N LYS A 1 -16.66 -11.75 -2.40
CA LYS A 1 -17.61 -10.75 -1.86
C LYS A 1 -16.89 -9.50 -1.36
N PHE A 2 -15.94 -9.65 -0.43
CA PHE A 2 -15.14 -8.54 0.09
C PHE A 2 -14.35 -7.77 -0.99
N ASP A 3 -13.84 -8.42 -2.05
CA ASP A 3 -13.11 -7.72 -3.13
C ASP A 3 -13.94 -6.67 -3.85
N ILE A 4 -15.24 -6.91 -4.03
CA ILE A 4 -16.16 -5.96 -4.66
C ILE A 4 -16.34 -4.76 -3.72
N VAL A 5 -16.61 -5.02 -2.44
CA VAL A 5 -16.78 -3.97 -1.43
C VAL A 5 -15.50 -3.16 -1.24
N ALA A 6 -14.33 -3.80 -1.24
CA ALA A 6 -13.04 -3.12 -1.17
C ALA A 6 -12.85 -2.15 -2.35
N LYS A 7 -13.22 -2.56 -3.57
CA LYS A 7 -13.19 -1.67 -4.74
C LYS A 7 -14.15 -0.50 -4.59
N LEU A 8 -15.36 -0.73 -4.08
CA LEU A 8 -16.34 0.33 -3.83
C LEU A 8 -15.85 1.33 -2.77
N LEU A 9 -15.23 0.85 -1.68
CA LEU A 9 -14.61 1.69 -0.66
C LEU A 9 -13.48 2.56 -1.25
N ILE A 10 -12.65 1.97 -2.10
CA ILE A 10 -11.58 2.69 -2.82
C ILE A 10 -12.15 3.77 -3.76
N LEU A 11 -13.32 3.54 -4.33
CA LEU A 11 -13.97 4.51 -5.22
C LEU A 11 -14.79 5.56 -4.46
N GLY A 12 -14.90 5.44 -3.13
CA GLY A 12 -15.69 6.34 -2.29
C GLY A 12 -17.20 6.16 -2.49
N ASP A 13 -17.65 4.99 -2.90
CA ASP A 13 -19.06 4.68 -3.09
C ASP A 13 -19.83 4.77 -1.76
N ALA A 14 -20.97 5.47 -1.77
CA ALA A 14 -21.75 5.78 -0.58
C ALA A 14 -22.37 4.55 0.09
N ASP A 15 -22.65 3.49 -0.66
CA ASP A 15 -23.22 2.24 -0.14
C ASP A 15 -22.14 1.30 0.43
N ALA A 16 -20.87 1.50 0.06
CA ALA A 16 -19.78 0.59 0.43
C ALA A 16 -19.65 0.34 1.94
N PRO A 17 -19.77 1.35 2.84
CA PRO A 17 -19.73 1.11 4.28
C PRO A 17 -20.87 0.22 4.78
N ARG A 18 -22.09 0.42 4.24
CA ARG A 18 -23.27 -0.40 4.59
C ARG A 18 -23.08 -1.84 4.11
N LEU A 19 -22.64 -2.03 2.87
CA LEU A 19 -22.37 -3.35 2.29
C LEU A 19 -21.27 -4.10 3.07
N LEU A 20 -20.22 -3.39 3.49
CA LEU A 20 -19.19 -3.97 4.34
C LEU A 20 -19.77 -4.45 5.67
N ALA A 21 -20.58 -3.62 6.34
CA ALA A 21 -21.20 -3.96 7.60
C ALA A 21 -22.16 -5.16 7.49
N GLU A 22 -22.85 -5.32 6.37
CA GLU A 22 -23.68 -6.50 6.09
C GLU A 22 -22.84 -7.77 5.90
N LEU A 23 -21.73 -7.68 5.17
CA LEU A 23 -20.79 -8.80 5.04
C LEU A 23 -20.17 -9.19 6.38
N GLU A 24 -19.76 -8.24 7.21
CA GLU A 24 -19.19 -8.53 8.54
C GLU A 24 -20.17 -9.24 9.49
N LYS A 25 -21.49 -9.06 9.31
CA LYS A 25 -22.53 -9.77 10.07
C LYS A 25 -22.75 -11.20 9.60
N THR A 26 -22.61 -11.43 8.30
CA THR A 26 -23.00 -12.70 7.64
C THR A 26 -21.83 -13.63 7.39
N GLU A 27 -20.63 -13.09 7.20
CA GLU A 27 -19.39 -13.81 6.93
C GLU A 27 -18.48 -13.71 8.16
N THR A 28 -18.50 -14.72 9.04
CA THR A 28 -17.87 -14.66 10.37
C THR A 28 -16.57 -15.47 10.49
N SER A 29 -16.12 -16.10 9.41
CA SER A 29 -14.85 -16.85 9.39
C SER A 29 -13.65 -15.94 9.62
N ASP A 30 -12.53 -16.50 10.07
CA ASP A 30 -11.31 -15.70 10.27
C ASP A 30 -10.76 -15.12 8.97
N GLU A 31 -10.96 -15.84 7.86
CA GLU A 31 -10.65 -15.32 6.54
C GLU A 31 -11.55 -14.13 6.15
N ALA A 32 -12.85 -14.18 6.47
CA ALA A 32 -13.75 -13.07 6.24
C ALA A 32 -13.34 -11.82 7.05
N LYS A 33 -12.98 -11.99 8.33
CA LYS A 33 -12.48 -10.87 9.17
C LYS A 33 -11.21 -10.26 8.59
N ARG A 34 -10.28 -11.09 8.09
CA ARG A 34 -9.05 -10.64 7.43
C ARG A 34 -9.36 -9.77 6.20
N TYR A 35 -10.27 -10.22 5.34
CA TYR A 35 -10.63 -9.45 4.15
C TYR A 35 -11.47 -8.22 4.47
N ALA A 36 -12.28 -8.24 5.53
CA ALA A 36 -12.96 -7.05 6.02
C ALA A 36 -11.97 -5.98 6.53
N TYR A 37 -10.95 -6.39 7.29
CA TYR A 37 -9.84 -5.52 7.69
C TYR A 37 -9.11 -4.94 6.47
N ALA A 38 -8.77 -5.79 5.49
CA ALA A 38 -8.13 -5.36 4.25
C ALA A 38 -9.00 -4.39 3.44
N ALA A 39 -10.32 -4.58 3.38
CA ALA A 39 -11.25 -3.69 2.71
C ALA A 39 -11.28 -2.30 3.36
N LYS A 40 -11.28 -2.23 4.70
CA LYS A 40 -11.25 -0.97 5.47
C LYS A 40 -10.00 -0.11 5.19
N ALA A 41 -8.88 -0.72 4.81
CA ALA A 41 -7.68 0.02 4.39
C ALA A 41 -7.92 0.86 3.11
N GLY A 42 -8.95 0.51 2.34
CA GLY A 42 -9.39 1.20 1.14
C GLY A 42 -10.20 2.47 1.38
N ILE A 43 -10.57 2.82 2.61
CA ILE A 43 -11.30 4.06 2.89
C ILE A 43 -10.38 5.28 2.68
N ALA A 44 -10.78 6.17 1.77
CA ALA A 44 -10.05 7.37 1.34
C ALA A 44 -10.12 8.53 2.35
N PHE A 45 -9.62 8.31 3.57
CA PHE A 45 -9.64 9.28 4.66
C PHE A 45 -8.28 9.35 5.35
N ALA A 46 -7.73 10.56 5.56
CA ALA A 46 -6.37 10.72 6.08
C ALA A 46 -6.16 10.07 7.47
N PRO A 47 -7.05 10.25 8.46
CA PRO A 47 -6.96 9.53 9.73
C PRO A 47 -7.05 8.01 9.58
N ASN A 48 -7.81 7.50 8.60
CA ASN A 48 -7.85 6.06 8.32
C ASN A 48 -6.49 5.56 7.81
N LYS A 49 -5.83 6.30 6.91
CA LYS A 49 -4.48 5.95 6.45
C LYS A 49 -3.45 6.00 7.59
N ALA A 50 -3.55 6.99 8.48
CA ALA A 50 -2.68 7.05 9.66
C ALA A 50 -2.88 5.82 10.56
N LYS A 51 -4.14 5.45 10.86
CA LYS A 51 -4.45 4.27 11.66
C LYS A 51 -3.88 2.98 11.05
N PHE A 52 -4.08 2.75 9.75
CA PHE A 52 -3.58 1.55 9.09
C PHE A 52 -2.04 1.53 9.01
N TRP A 53 -1.41 2.70 8.83
CA TRP A 53 0.04 2.79 8.93
C TRP A 53 0.55 2.34 10.30
N ASP A 54 -0.07 2.83 11.39
CA ASP A 54 0.28 2.41 12.75
C ASP A 54 0.03 0.91 12.96
N ASP A 55 -1.04 0.37 12.37
CA ASP A 55 -1.31 -1.08 12.38
C ASP A 55 -0.18 -1.87 11.69
N PHE A 56 0.40 -1.33 10.62
CA PHE A 56 1.44 -2.02 9.86
C PHE A 56 2.81 -2.01 10.55
N THR A 57 3.15 -0.92 11.23
CA THR A 57 4.52 -0.70 11.74
C THR A 57 4.65 -0.86 13.25
N ALA A 58 3.59 -0.64 14.02
CA ALA A 58 3.66 -0.57 15.49
C ALA A 58 2.72 -1.55 16.20
N ASN A 59 1.54 -1.84 15.64
CA ASN A 59 0.55 -2.70 16.29
C ASN A 59 0.95 -4.18 16.22
N LYS A 60 1.12 -4.81 17.39
CA LYS A 60 1.51 -6.23 17.51
C LYS A 60 0.32 -7.18 17.51
N ASP A 61 -0.90 -6.66 17.63
CA ASP A 61 -2.12 -7.47 17.69
C ASP A 61 -2.65 -7.82 16.29
N ILE A 62 -2.15 -7.14 15.25
CA ILE A 62 -2.49 -7.44 13.86
C ILE A 62 -1.50 -8.45 13.30
N SER A 63 -2.03 -9.60 12.87
CA SER A 63 -1.20 -10.63 12.25
C SER A 63 -0.61 -10.16 10.91
N GLU A 64 0.56 -10.69 10.57
CA GLU A 64 1.28 -10.36 9.33
C GLU A 64 0.42 -10.58 8.07
N SER A 65 -0.34 -11.69 8.02
CA SER A 65 -1.20 -12.01 6.88
C SER A 65 -2.38 -11.05 6.70
N TRP A 66 -2.79 -10.35 7.76
CA TRP A 66 -3.81 -9.30 7.70
C TRP A 66 -3.24 -8.00 7.16
N ILE A 67 -2.03 -7.64 7.59
CA ILE A 67 -1.29 -6.50 7.05
C ILE A 67 -1.05 -6.68 5.55
N GLU A 68 -0.56 -7.85 5.14
CA GLU A 68 -0.31 -8.17 3.72
C GLU A 68 -1.59 -8.08 2.88
N ALA A 69 -2.71 -8.58 3.39
CA ALA A 69 -4.00 -8.49 2.70
C ALA A 69 -4.46 -7.03 2.49
N ALA A 70 -4.10 -6.13 3.40
CA ALA A 70 -4.48 -4.72 3.35
C ALA A 70 -3.63 -3.86 2.41
N PHE A 71 -2.44 -4.32 2.01
CA PHE A 71 -1.50 -3.55 1.20
C PHE A 71 -2.10 -2.97 -0.08
N GLY A 72 -2.83 -3.78 -0.85
CA GLY A 72 -3.43 -3.36 -2.12
C GLY A 72 -4.50 -2.28 -1.93
N SER A 73 -5.37 -2.44 -0.95
CA SER A 73 -6.42 -1.46 -0.64
C SER A 73 -5.84 -0.15 -0.08
N PHE A 74 -4.85 -0.27 0.81
CA PHE A 74 -4.14 0.89 1.35
C PHE A 74 -3.51 1.71 0.22
N ASN A 75 -2.69 1.06 -0.61
CA ASN A 75 -1.90 1.66 -1.68
C ASN A 75 -2.61 1.68 -3.04
N SER A 76 -3.95 1.72 -3.07
CA SER A 76 -4.68 1.86 -4.33
C SER A 76 -4.16 3.09 -5.10
N PRO A 77 -3.86 2.98 -6.40
CA PRO A 77 -3.43 4.14 -7.19
C PRO A 77 -4.45 5.27 -7.29
N ARG A 78 -5.72 5.03 -6.94
CA ARG A 78 -6.74 6.09 -6.77
C ARG A 78 -6.44 6.99 -5.57
N HIS A 79 -5.68 6.49 -4.59
CA HIS A 79 -5.28 7.20 -3.39
C HIS A 79 -3.81 7.66 -3.42
N ALA A 80 -3.15 7.65 -4.58
CA ALA A 80 -1.71 7.90 -4.68
C ALA A 80 -1.28 9.20 -3.97
N GLU A 81 -2.05 10.28 -4.10
CA GLU A 81 -1.78 11.55 -3.39
C GLU A 81 -1.87 11.39 -1.87
N LEU A 82 -2.88 10.67 -1.38
CA LEU A 82 -3.10 10.43 0.05
C LEU A 82 -2.04 9.49 0.63
N THR A 83 -1.52 8.54 -0.15
CA THR A 83 -0.51 7.58 0.29
C THR A 83 0.93 8.04 0.02
N LEU A 84 1.13 9.11 -0.74
CA LEU A 84 2.47 9.62 -1.10
C LEU A 84 3.37 9.88 0.12
N PRO A 85 2.90 10.51 1.23
CA PRO A 85 3.74 10.70 2.41
C PRO A 85 4.20 9.39 3.07
N TYR A 86 3.50 8.28 2.81
CA TYR A 86 3.85 6.97 3.34
C TYR A 86 4.85 6.23 2.46
N LEU A 87 5.05 6.63 1.19
CA LEU A 87 6.11 6.05 0.35
C LEU A 87 7.50 6.30 0.97
N GLU A 88 7.78 7.54 1.35
CA GLU A 88 9.08 7.88 1.97
C GLU A 88 9.27 7.13 3.29
N LYS A 89 8.23 7.08 4.13
CA LYS A 89 8.23 6.29 5.37
C LYS A 89 8.44 4.80 5.10
N ALA A 90 7.80 4.27 4.07
CA ALA A 90 7.88 2.86 3.70
C ALA A 90 9.28 2.44 3.24
N LEU A 91 9.98 3.31 2.52
CA LEU A 91 11.38 3.10 2.14
C LEU A 91 12.30 3.17 3.38
N ALA A 92 12.07 4.14 4.27
CA ALA A 92 12.84 4.28 5.50
C ALA A 92 12.68 3.10 6.47
N GLU A 93 11.54 2.40 6.43
CA GLU A 93 11.24 1.26 7.30
C GLU A 93 11.93 -0.05 6.84
N LEU A 94 12.44 -0.11 5.59
CA LEU A 94 13.01 -1.33 5.01
C LEU A 94 14.13 -1.99 5.84
N PRO A 95 15.08 -1.27 6.45
CA PRO A 95 16.10 -1.91 7.28
C PRO A 95 15.50 -2.65 8.49
N ASN A 96 14.44 -2.10 9.09
CA ASN A 96 13.73 -2.74 10.18
C ASN A 96 12.94 -3.96 9.69
N LEU A 97 12.21 -3.84 8.58
CA LEU A 97 11.44 -4.95 8.01
C LEU A 97 12.34 -6.10 7.56
N LYS A 98 13.49 -5.82 6.93
CA LYS A 98 14.47 -6.83 6.53
C LYS A 98 14.96 -7.66 7.72
N ARG A 99 15.08 -7.05 8.90
CA ARG A 99 15.53 -7.72 10.13
C ARG A 99 14.43 -8.48 10.85
N SER A 100 13.18 -8.00 10.79
CA SER A 100 12.09 -8.44 11.66
C SER A 100 10.98 -9.21 10.95
N ARG A 101 10.91 -9.17 9.62
CA ARG A 101 9.83 -9.76 8.82
C ARG A 101 10.36 -10.78 7.83
N LYS A 102 9.44 -11.62 7.34
CA LYS A 102 9.74 -12.59 6.28
C LYS A 102 10.05 -11.88 4.96
N ILE A 103 10.86 -12.52 4.13
CA ILE A 103 11.25 -11.97 2.83
C ILE A 103 10.04 -11.64 1.93
N PHE A 104 9.00 -12.49 1.94
CA PHE A 104 7.78 -12.27 1.16
C PHE A 104 7.01 -11.01 1.60
N PHE A 105 7.01 -10.71 2.90
CA PHE A 105 6.41 -9.47 3.42
C PHE A 105 7.13 -8.24 2.88
N VAL A 106 8.47 -8.24 2.90
CA VAL A 106 9.29 -7.12 2.38
C VAL A 106 9.04 -6.92 0.88
N ASN A 107 8.91 -8.01 0.11
CA ASN A 107 8.59 -7.93 -1.31
C ASN A 107 7.18 -7.37 -1.55
N GLY A 108 6.18 -7.85 -0.80
CA GLY A 108 4.81 -7.33 -0.88
C GLY A 108 4.70 -5.86 -0.48
N TRP A 109 5.45 -5.45 0.55
CA TRP A 109 5.57 -4.07 1.01
C TRP A 109 6.07 -3.15 -0.11
N LEU A 110 7.22 -3.47 -0.70
CA LEU A 110 7.81 -2.69 -1.80
C LEU A 110 6.88 -2.63 -3.00
N ALA A 111 6.32 -3.77 -3.42
CA ALA A 111 5.40 -3.85 -4.54
C ALA A 111 4.17 -2.97 -4.34
N ALA A 112 3.61 -2.95 -3.13
CA ALA A 112 2.43 -2.15 -2.83
C ALA A 112 2.74 -0.65 -2.74
N PHE A 113 3.74 -0.24 -1.97
CA PHE A 113 4.02 1.18 -1.75
C PHE A 113 4.59 1.86 -2.99
N ILE A 114 5.45 1.19 -3.77
CA ILE A 114 5.96 1.73 -5.04
C ILE A 114 4.90 1.60 -6.14
N GLY A 115 4.27 0.42 -6.28
CA GLY A 115 3.28 0.16 -7.34
C GLY A 115 1.98 0.96 -7.19
N GLY A 116 1.67 1.44 -5.99
CA GLY A 116 0.57 2.36 -5.73
C GLY A 116 0.77 3.77 -6.26
N GLN A 117 1.98 4.12 -6.70
CA GLN A 117 2.38 5.48 -7.03
C GLN A 117 2.57 5.69 -8.53
N ARG A 118 2.28 6.91 -9.01
CA ARG A 118 2.26 7.25 -10.45
C ARG A 118 2.70 8.68 -10.76
N SER A 119 3.26 9.39 -9.80
CA SER A 119 3.67 10.80 -9.95
C SER A 119 5.18 10.91 -10.13
N GLU A 120 5.62 11.98 -10.79
CA GLU A 120 7.04 12.34 -10.86
C GLU A 120 7.65 12.56 -9.46
N GLN A 121 6.85 13.12 -8.54
CA GLN A 121 7.26 13.31 -7.14
C GLN A 121 7.57 11.97 -6.45
N ALA A 122 6.73 10.95 -6.65
CA ALA A 122 6.98 9.62 -6.10
C ALA A 122 8.25 8.99 -6.71
N LEU A 123 8.47 9.12 -8.01
CA LEU A 123 9.70 8.66 -8.66
C LEU A 123 10.93 9.39 -8.09
N ALA A 124 10.84 10.70 -7.83
CA ALA A 124 11.90 11.47 -7.20
C ALA A 124 12.21 10.97 -5.77
N ILE A 125 11.19 10.63 -4.98
CA ILE A 125 11.38 10.03 -3.63
C ILE A 125 12.16 8.72 -3.73
N VAL A 126 11.77 7.82 -4.63
CA VAL A 126 12.43 6.52 -4.83
C VAL A 126 13.88 6.73 -5.29
N ASN A 127 14.12 7.59 -6.27
CA ASN A 127 15.45 7.89 -6.78
C ASN A 127 16.36 8.53 -5.74
N LYS A 128 15.82 9.43 -4.91
CA LYS A 128 16.56 10.02 -3.78
C LYS A 128 16.99 8.94 -2.79
N PHE A 129 16.12 7.98 -2.47
CA PHE A 129 16.45 6.88 -1.58
C PHE A 129 17.52 5.95 -2.20
N LEU A 130 17.40 5.64 -3.48
CA LEU A 130 18.41 4.89 -4.24
C LEU A 130 19.74 5.62 -4.39
N ALA A 131 19.78 6.95 -4.30
CA ALA A 131 21.04 7.70 -4.36
C ALA A 131 21.91 7.53 -3.10
N ASN A 132 21.37 6.97 -2.00
CA ASN A 132 22.11 6.74 -0.77
C ASN A 132 23.24 5.70 -0.99
N PRO A 133 24.53 6.08 -0.86
CA PRO A 133 25.64 5.14 -1.07
C PRO A 133 25.70 4.03 -0.02
N ASP A 134 25.16 4.27 1.18
CA ASP A 134 25.13 3.32 2.29
C ASP A 134 23.91 2.39 2.26
N LEU A 135 23.05 2.50 1.24
CA LEU A 135 21.92 1.61 1.06
C LEU A 135 22.39 0.17 0.84
N ASP A 136 21.91 -0.72 1.70
CA ASP A 136 22.12 -2.17 1.59
C ASP A 136 21.84 -2.68 0.16
N LYS A 137 22.78 -3.47 -0.38
CA LYS A 137 22.76 -3.91 -1.78
C LYS A 137 21.53 -4.76 -2.13
N ASP A 138 21.07 -5.61 -1.20
CA ASP A 138 19.88 -6.45 -1.40
C ASP A 138 18.61 -5.59 -1.42
N LEU A 139 18.49 -4.62 -0.50
CA LEU A 139 17.38 -3.66 -0.51
C LEU A 139 17.38 -2.81 -1.79
N ARG A 140 18.55 -2.35 -2.23
CA ARG A 140 18.70 -1.60 -3.49
C ARG A 140 18.14 -2.39 -4.67
N LEU A 141 18.53 -3.67 -4.81
CA LEU A 141 18.05 -4.52 -5.90
C LEU A 141 16.53 -4.69 -5.85
N LYS A 142 15.96 -4.99 -4.68
CA LYS A 142 14.50 -5.14 -4.51
C LYS A 142 13.73 -3.87 -4.82
N ILE A 143 14.28 -2.70 -4.49
CA ILE A 143 13.65 -1.42 -4.86
C ILE A 143 13.68 -1.27 -6.39
N LEU A 144 14.84 -1.48 -7.03
CA LEU A 144 15.00 -1.37 -8.48
C LEU A 144 14.03 -2.29 -9.24
N GLU A 145 13.79 -3.51 -8.76
CA GLU A 145 12.81 -4.44 -9.34
C GLU A 145 11.37 -3.88 -9.38
N ASN A 146 11.02 -2.98 -8.45
CA ASN A 146 9.71 -2.37 -8.38
C ASN A 146 9.63 -0.98 -9.06
N VAL A 147 10.77 -0.36 -9.37
CA VAL A 147 10.84 1.00 -9.97
C VAL A 147 10.35 1.02 -11.42
N ASP A 148 10.55 -0.06 -12.17
CA ASP A 148 10.09 -0.19 -13.57
C ASP A 148 8.62 0.22 -13.78
N LEU A 149 7.75 -0.10 -12.82
CA LEU A 149 6.32 0.19 -12.91
C LEU A 149 6.04 1.69 -12.79
N ILE A 150 6.71 2.39 -11.87
CA ILE A 150 6.51 3.83 -11.67
C ILE A 150 7.14 4.63 -12.81
N GLU A 151 8.30 4.22 -13.33
CA GLU A 151 8.93 4.83 -14.50
C GLU A 151 8.04 4.75 -15.73
N ARG A 152 7.47 3.58 -16.01
CA ARG A 152 6.51 3.40 -17.12
C ARG A 152 5.27 4.28 -16.92
N ALA A 153 4.70 4.32 -15.71
CA ALA A 153 3.52 5.13 -15.43
C ALA A 153 3.77 6.64 -15.62
N VAL A 154 4.92 7.13 -15.15
CA VAL A 154 5.35 8.53 -15.33
C VAL A 154 5.56 8.84 -16.82
N LYS A 155 6.25 7.97 -17.56
CA LYS A 155 6.50 8.17 -19.00
C LYS A 155 5.21 8.24 -19.82
N ILE A 156 4.23 7.39 -19.53
CA ILE A 156 2.91 7.41 -20.19
C ILE A 156 2.20 8.73 -19.90
N ARG A 157 2.17 9.18 -18.64
CA ARG A 157 1.53 10.45 -18.25
C ARG A 157 2.23 11.67 -18.85
N GLY A 158 3.56 11.69 -18.89
CA GLY A 158 4.30 12.76 -19.56
C GLY A 158 4.02 12.82 -21.06
N ARG A 159 3.80 11.67 -21.70
CA ARG A 159 3.54 11.58 -23.15
C ARG A 159 2.08 11.85 -23.54
N TYR A 160 1.11 11.53 -22.69
CA TYR A 160 -0.33 11.56 -23.03
C TYR A 160 -1.22 12.33 -22.06
N GLY A 161 -0.70 12.80 -20.92
CA GLY A 161 -1.45 13.51 -19.86
C GLY A 161 -1.49 15.03 -20.02
N LYS A 162 -0.90 15.59 -21.07
CA LYS A 162 -1.15 16.97 -21.52
C LYS A 162 -2.28 16.95 -22.55
N GLY A 163 -3.51 16.79 -22.07
CA GLY A 163 -4.75 16.84 -22.85
C GLY A 163 -5.88 17.33 -21.97
#